data_AF-A0A9E3W747-F1
#
_entry.id   AF-A0A9E3W747-F1
#
_cell.length_a   1.000
_cell.length_b   1.000
_cell.length_c   1.000
_cell.angle_alpha   90.00
_cell.angle_beta   90.00
_cell.angle_gamma   90.00
#
_symmetry.space_group_name_H-M   'P 1'
#
loop_
_entity.id
_entity.type
_entity.pdbx_description
1 polymer ?
#
loop_
_entity_poly.entity_id
_entity_poly.type
_entity_poly.pdbx_seq_one_letter_code
_entity_poly.pdbx_strand_id
1 'polypeptide(L)'
;MDTQTARLLDSTDAKQRFAAIKKVARSKDVTALKKLAQLAEGDPDEQVRDVAAKAVRYIKADSKVEVQTDSAAPAAPKPREVSEKEQARAKGYIDAAIGYQINGERDRALRELAKALAINPSLEFDMFYKSVLEEATGTTGEEALQMARNPEELKSVVVTEKKLKHEKRQQEHMENVNRSTWASAAMDLVIYTLILTFASVLMVLMTGQLAQNFLTGQEAAWAAYNNGEVKNAPEPVDPTFISRADQVSTLSFPIAIVAGLSSGIGGLISLLINLLFTHLAARTLFGGRATLPHLVYKVASFYNGRLPILYGLVFVTLILTFALGGGIISAIGSLVIGVYSLLLFFKLIGRIGETYDFGTGKGCLSLLVGSLVVGVIGGVILLLFNEPISALIQSQRALS
;
A
#
# COMPACT_ATOMS: atom_id res chain seq x y z
N MET A 1 29.40 -22.55 29.68
CA MET A 1 29.06 -21.50 28.70
C MET A 1 30.30 -20.88 28.08
N ASP A 2 30.38 -20.81 26.75
CA ASP A 2 31.44 -20.08 26.03
C ASP A 2 31.39 -18.58 26.35
N THR A 3 32.56 -17.97 26.60
CA THR A 3 32.74 -16.56 26.95
C THR A 3 32.12 -15.59 25.95
N GLN A 4 32.14 -15.92 24.64
CA GLN A 4 31.50 -15.09 23.61
C GLN A 4 29.97 -15.13 23.76
N THR A 5 29.39 -16.31 23.98
CA THR A 5 27.95 -16.47 24.17
C THR A 5 27.47 -15.77 25.44
N ALA A 6 28.26 -15.84 26.52
CA ALA A 6 28.00 -15.10 27.75
C ALA A 6 27.89 -13.59 27.52
N ARG A 7 28.87 -13.02 26.80
CA ARG A 7 28.88 -11.58 26.44
C ARG A 7 27.69 -11.18 25.58
N LEU A 8 27.27 -12.04 24.64
CA LEU A 8 26.12 -11.74 23.78
C LEU A 8 24.78 -11.79 24.54
N LEU A 9 24.65 -12.62 25.59
CA LEU A 9 23.49 -12.59 26.48
C LEU A 9 23.39 -11.27 27.29
N ASP A 10 24.52 -10.58 27.49
CA ASP A 10 24.61 -9.28 28.18
C ASP A 10 24.54 -8.08 27.21
N SER A 11 24.37 -8.32 25.90
CA SER A 11 24.31 -7.25 24.91
C SER A 11 23.11 -6.34 25.13
N THR A 12 23.26 -5.04 24.85
CA THR A 12 22.14 -4.08 24.85
C THR A 12 21.18 -4.30 23.68
N ASP A 13 21.65 -4.92 22.59
CA ASP A 13 20.84 -5.24 21.42
C ASP A 13 19.99 -6.52 21.64
N ALA A 14 18.66 -6.36 21.60
CA ALA A 14 17.71 -7.46 21.75
C ALA A 14 17.94 -8.58 20.72
N LYS A 15 18.34 -8.24 19.48
CA LYS A 15 18.60 -9.25 18.44
C LYS A 15 19.81 -10.12 18.78
N GLN A 16 20.85 -9.54 19.38
CA GLN A 16 22.04 -10.28 19.80
C GLN A 16 21.74 -11.20 20.98
N ARG A 17 20.99 -10.70 21.99
CA ARG A 17 20.54 -11.53 23.12
C ARG A 17 19.69 -12.69 22.64
N PHE A 18 18.74 -12.43 21.77
CA PHE A 18 17.88 -13.44 21.16
C PHE A 18 18.67 -14.54 20.43
N ALA A 19 19.67 -14.16 19.62
CA ALA A 19 20.55 -15.10 18.93
C ALA A 19 21.40 -15.93 19.92
N ALA A 20 21.89 -15.29 20.99
CA ALA A 20 22.66 -15.97 22.02
C ALA A 20 21.82 -16.97 22.82
N ILE A 21 20.59 -16.61 23.21
CA ILE A 21 19.65 -17.53 23.89
C ILE A 21 19.42 -18.77 23.03
N LYS A 22 19.21 -18.61 21.72
CA LYS A 22 19.08 -19.76 20.80
C LYS A 22 20.33 -20.62 20.77
N LYS A 23 21.52 -20.02 20.74
CA LYS A 23 22.79 -20.75 20.76
C LYS A 23 22.92 -21.57 22.04
N VAL A 24 22.59 -20.98 23.19
CA VAL A 24 22.59 -21.65 24.50
C VAL A 24 21.56 -22.78 24.57
N ALA A 25 20.34 -22.54 24.09
CA ALA A 25 19.29 -23.55 24.04
C ALA A 25 19.75 -24.76 23.19
N ARG A 26 20.37 -24.50 22.03
CA ARG A 26 20.90 -25.54 21.15
C ARG A 26 22.05 -26.34 21.76
N SER A 27 22.91 -25.70 22.56
CA SER A 27 24.02 -26.38 23.24
C SER A 27 23.62 -27.05 24.54
N LYS A 28 22.35 -26.91 24.97
CA LYS A 28 21.80 -27.49 26.21
C LYS A 28 22.64 -27.18 27.46
N ASP A 29 23.22 -25.97 27.51
CA ASP A 29 24.16 -25.62 28.56
C ASP A 29 23.45 -25.32 29.88
N VAL A 30 23.46 -26.28 30.80
CA VAL A 30 22.83 -26.18 32.12
C VAL A 30 23.40 -25.02 32.95
N THR A 31 24.67 -24.65 32.74
CA THR A 31 25.31 -23.54 33.48
C THR A 31 24.68 -22.18 33.14
N ALA A 32 24.01 -22.06 31.99
CA ALA A 32 23.36 -20.84 31.55
C ALA A 32 21.93 -20.68 32.10
N LEU A 33 21.35 -21.71 32.75
CA LEU A 33 19.96 -21.68 33.24
C LEU A 33 19.66 -20.49 34.14
N LYS A 34 20.58 -20.14 35.04
CA LYS A 34 20.40 -18.98 35.95
C LYS A 34 20.29 -17.68 35.17
N LYS A 35 21.13 -17.50 34.15
CA LYS A 35 21.15 -16.29 33.33
C LYS A 35 19.93 -16.20 32.42
N LEU A 36 19.52 -17.31 31.82
CA LEU A 36 18.30 -17.39 31.02
C LEU A 36 17.05 -17.12 31.86
N ALA A 37 17.00 -17.58 33.12
CA ALA A 37 15.89 -17.26 34.03
C ALA A 37 15.82 -15.76 34.36
N GLN A 38 16.97 -15.12 34.59
CA GLN A 38 17.01 -13.66 34.80
C GLN A 38 16.51 -12.89 33.58
N LEU A 39 16.89 -13.31 32.38
CA LEU A 39 16.40 -12.70 31.14
C LEU A 39 14.90 -12.94 30.95
N ALA A 40 14.41 -14.14 31.28
CA ALA A 40 12.99 -14.47 31.19
C ALA A 40 12.11 -13.59 32.10
N GLU A 41 12.62 -13.24 33.29
CA GLU A 41 11.88 -12.43 34.27
C GLU A 41 12.01 -10.92 34.03
N GLY A 42 13.18 -10.44 33.59
CA GLY A 42 13.53 -9.02 33.66
C GLY A 42 14.01 -8.36 32.37
N ASP A 43 14.03 -9.04 31.22
CA ASP A 43 14.47 -8.39 29.98
C ASP A 43 13.45 -7.32 29.53
N PRO A 44 13.90 -6.12 29.09
CA PRO A 44 12.99 -5.09 28.59
C PRO A 44 12.22 -5.51 27.33
N ASP A 45 12.77 -6.40 26.50
CA ASP A 45 12.14 -6.89 25.29
C ASP A 45 11.27 -8.14 25.56
N GLU A 46 9.99 -8.07 25.18
CA GLU A 46 9.04 -9.16 25.41
C GLU A 46 9.40 -10.45 24.69
N GLN A 47 9.93 -10.37 23.46
CA GLN A 47 10.31 -11.55 22.69
C GLN A 47 11.54 -12.24 23.30
N VAL A 48 12.48 -11.45 23.83
CA VAL A 48 13.65 -11.99 24.55
C VAL A 48 13.21 -12.71 25.83
N ARG A 49 12.28 -12.14 26.61
CA ARG A 49 11.73 -12.79 27.80
C ARG A 49 11.10 -14.15 27.47
N ASP A 50 10.23 -14.17 26.47
CA ASP A 50 9.52 -15.37 26.05
C ASP A 50 10.47 -16.47 25.57
N VAL A 51 11.45 -16.11 24.74
CA VAL A 51 12.42 -17.09 24.22
C VAL A 51 13.38 -17.57 25.30
N ALA A 52 13.77 -16.72 26.25
CA ALA A 52 14.55 -17.14 27.41
C ALA A 52 13.76 -18.10 28.31
N ALA A 53 12.48 -17.82 28.58
CA ALA A 53 11.61 -18.70 29.37
C ALA A 53 11.46 -20.08 28.72
N LYS A 54 11.28 -20.12 27.39
CA LYS A 54 11.23 -21.37 26.61
C LYS A 54 12.56 -22.13 26.67
N ALA A 55 13.69 -21.44 26.51
CA ALA A 55 15.00 -22.05 26.62
C ALA A 55 15.26 -22.66 28.01
N VAL A 56 14.83 -21.98 29.09
CA VAL A 56 14.92 -22.53 30.47
C VAL A 56 14.13 -23.83 30.61
N ARG A 57 12.87 -23.84 30.16
CA ARG A 57 12.03 -25.05 30.23
C ARG A 57 12.68 -26.19 29.44
N TYR A 58 13.18 -25.88 28.26
CA TYR A 58 13.81 -26.86 27.38
C TYR A 58 15.06 -27.52 28.02
N ILE A 59 16.00 -26.72 28.52
CA ILE A 59 17.23 -27.24 29.14
C ILE A 59 16.91 -28.01 30.43
N LYS A 60 15.94 -27.54 31.23
CA LYS A 60 15.52 -28.24 32.47
C LYS A 60 14.86 -29.59 32.17
N ALA A 61 14.03 -29.65 31.13
CA ALA A 61 13.38 -30.89 30.71
C ALA A 61 14.43 -31.94 30.34
N ASP A 62 15.44 -31.57 29.56
CA ASP A 62 16.52 -32.47 29.14
C ASP A 62 17.36 -32.98 30.33
N SER A 63 17.76 -32.06 31.23
CA SER A 63 18.56 -32.41 32.42
C SER A 63 17.86 -33.34 33.42
N LYS A 64 16.52 -33.41 33.40
CA LYS A 64 15.75 -34.32 34.26
C LYS A 64 15.67 -35.75 33.71
N VAL A 65 15.81 -35.94 32.39
CA VAL A 65 15.73 -37.27 31.76
C VAL A 65 16.95 -38.13 32.13
N GLU A 66 18.11 -37.52 32.40
CA GLU A 66 19.31 -38.25 32.86
C GLU A 66 19.22 -38.77 34.31
N VAL A 67 18.25 -38.33 35.12
CA VAL A 67 18.15 -38.70 36.55
C VAL A 67 17.01 -39.71 36.82
N GLN A 68 16.19 -40.04 35.82
CA GLN A 68 15.12 -41.04 35.92
C GLN A 68 15.28 -42.15 34.87
N THR A 69 16.36 -42.91 34.99
CA THR A 69 16.45 -44.27 34.43
C THR A 69 16.62 -45.26 35.58
N ASP A 70 15.57 -45.41 36.40
CA ASP A 70 15.35 -46.55 37.32
C ASP A 70 13.87 -46.54 37.78
N SER A 71 12.95 -46.69 36.83
CA SER A 71 11.59 -47.11 37.18
C SER A 71 10.98 -47.87 36.01
N ALA A 72 10.71 -49.15 36.25
CA ALA A 72 10.13 -50.09 35.32
C ALA A 72 8.70 -49.68 34.95
N ALA A 73 8.56 -49.03 33.80
CA ALA A 73 7.31 -48.90 33.06
C ALA A 73 7.32 -49.85 31.85
N PRO A 74 6.15 -50.29 31.34
CA PRO A 74 6.04 -51.37 30.37
C PRO A 74 6.78 -51.04 29.07
N ALA A 75 7.43 -52.05 28.49
CA ALA A 75 8.31 -51.95 27.33
C ALA A 75 7.66 -51.18 26.17
N ALA A 76 8.03 -49.90 26.04
CA ALA A 76 7.76 -49.09 24.88
C ALA A 76 8.44 -49.72 23.64
N PRO A 77 7.81 -49.64 22.46
CA PRO A 77 8.39 -50.17 21.23
C PRO A 77 9.79 -49.58 21.01
N LYS A 78 10.78 -50.45 20.77
CA LYS A 78 12.18 -50.03 20.57
C LYS A 78 12.25 -49.00 19.43
N PRO A 79 12.79 -47.79 19.66
CA PRO A 79 12.94 -46.77 18.63
C PRO A 79 13.69 -47.36 17.44
N ARG A 80 13.19 -47.11 16.22
CA ARG A 80 13.88 -47.50 14.99
C ARG A 80 15.23 -46.78 14.95
N GLU A 81 16.33 -47.51 14.79
CA GLU A 81 17.65 -46.90 14.62
C GLU A 81 17.70 -46.17 13.27
N VAL A 82 17.92 -44.86 13.33
CA VAL A 82 17.97 -43.94 12.18
C VAL A 82 19.43 -43.51 11.97
N SER A 83 19.89 -43.46 10.73
CA SER A 83 21.29 -43.14 10.42
C SER A 83 21.67 -41.73 10.88
N GLU A 84 22.95 -41.48 11.21
CA GLU A 84 23.43 -40.14 11.64
C GLU A 84 23.10 -39.05 10.61
N LYS A 85 23.15 -39.40 9.31
CA LYS A 85 22.80 -38.48 8.21
C LYS A 85 21.32 -38.08 8.23
N GLU A 86 20.42 -39.02 8.53
CA GLU A 86 18.99 -38.75 8.65
C GLU A 86 18.67 -37.96 9.93
N GLN A 87 19.36 -38.24 11.03
CA GLN A 87 19.25 -37.44 12.26
C GLN A 87 19.65 -35.98 12.02
N ALA A 88 20.80 -35.75 11.36
CA ALA A 88 21.25 -34.41 10.99
C ALA A 88 20.24 -33.70 10.07
N ARG A 89 19.65 -34.43 9.12
CA ARG A 89 18.62 -33.88 8.23
C ARG A 89 17.33 -33.53 8.97
N ALA A 90 16.85 -34.40 9.86
CA ALA A 90 15.67 -34.14 10.69
C ALA A 90 15.89 -32.92 11.59
N LYS A 91 17.08 -32.79 12.19
CA LYS A 91 17.48 -31.59 12.96
C LYS A 91 17.42 -30.32 12.11
N GLY A 92 17.90 -30.37 10.87
CA GLY A 92 17.80 -29.25 9.93
C GLY A 92 16.35 -28.79 9.69
N TYR A 93 15.41 -29.73 9.61
CA TYR A 93 13.98 -29.41 9.49
C TYR A 93 13.40 -28.80 10.78
N ILE A 94 13.79 -29.27 11.96
CA ILE A 94 13.40 -28.66 13.24
C ILE A 94 13.92 -27.21 13.32
N ASP A 95 15.19 -27.00 12.96
CA ASP A 95 15.80 -25.66 12.96
C ASP A 95 15.08 -24.70 11.99
N ALA A 96 14.69 -25.18 10.81
CA ALA A 96 13.89 -24.41 9.85
C ALA A 96 12.50 -24.11 10.39
N ALA A 97 11.85 -25.07 11.06
CA ALA A 97 10.54 -24.89 11.66
C ALA A 97 10.54 -23.77 12.72
N ILE A 98 11.56 -23.76 13.59
CA ILE A 98 11.75 -22.70 14.59
C ILE A 98 11.91 -21.34 13.90
N GLY A 99 12.68 -21.29 12.80
CA GLY A 99 12.80 -20.09 11.98
C GLY A 99 11.45 -19.58 11.46
N TYR A 100 10.63 -20.47 10.90
CA TYR A 100 9.29 -20.13 10.41
C TYR A 100 8.35 -19.68 11.52
N GLN A 101 8.37 -20.35 12.66
CA GLN A 101 7.55 -20.02 13.82
C GLN A 101 7.83 -18.60 14.34
N ILE A 102 9.10 -18.22 14.39
CA ILE A 102 9.52 -16.88 14.81
C ILE A 102 9.04 -15.80 13.83
N ASN A 103 8.93 -16.14 12.54
CA ASN A 103 8.38 -15.25 11.52
C ASN A 103 6.85 -15.29 11.45
N GLY A 104 6.17 -16.05 12.32
CA GLY A 104 4.72 -16.25 12.29
C GLY A 104 4.22 -17.08 11.10
N GLU A 105 5.11 -17.84 10.46
CA GLU A 105 4.82 -18.75 9.34
C GLU A 105 4.50 -20.17 9.85
N ARG A 106 3.49 -20.27 10.73
CA ARG A 106 3.08 -21.50 11.39
C ARG A 106 2.81 -22.66 10.42
N ASP A 107 2.24 -22.38 9.25
CA ASP A 107 1.94 -23.39 8.23
C ASP A 107 3.19 -24.02 7.60
N ARG A 108 4.29 -23.26 7.53
CA ARG A 108 5.58 -23.78 7.08
C ARG A 108 6.29 -24.51 8.22
N ALA A 109 6.22 -23.97 9.43
CA ALA A 109 6.78 -24.62 10.62
C ALA A 109 6.22 -26.04 10.81
N LEU A 110 4.89 -26.18 10.77
CA LEU A 110 4.20 -27.46 10.88
C LEU A 110 4.62 -28.48 9.81
N ARG A 111 4.83 -28.03 8.56
CA ARG A 111 5.30 -28.89 7.47
C ARG A 111 6.73 -29.37 7.66
N GLU A 112 7.63 -28.51 8.13
CA GLU A 112 9.00 -28.92 8.41
C GLU A 112 9.06 -29.87 9.62
N LEU A 113 8.24 -29.65 10.66
CA LEU A 113 8.14 -30.58 11.79
C LEU A 113 7.60 -31.95 11.37
N ALA A 114 6.60 -32.01 10.50
CA ALA A 114 6.08 -33.27 9.97
C ALA A 114 7.15 -34.01 9.14
N LYS A 115 7.94 -33.30 8.31
CA LYS A 115 9.07 -33.88 7.58
C LYS A 115 10.16 -34.41 8.52
N ALA A 116 10.44 -33.68 9.60
CA ALA A 116 11.41 -34.11 10.60
C ALA A 116 11.00 -35.45 11.22
N LEU A 117 9.74 -35.57 11.64
CA LEU A 117 9.20 -36.80 12.22
C LEU A 117 9.13 -37.97 11.23
N ALA A 118 8.79 -37.69 9.97
CA ALA A 118 8.76 -38.70 8.92
C ALA A 118 10.15 -39.32 8.65
N ILE A 119 11.23 -38.53 8.81
CA ILE A 119 12.61 -38.98 8.61
C ILE A 119 13.18 -39.62 9.88
N ASN A 120 12.88 -39.05 11.05
CA ASN A 120 13.33 -39.58 12.32
C ASN A 120 12.15 -39.82 13.28
N PRO A 121 11.53 -41.02 13.25
CA PRO A 121 10.41 -41.34 14.12
C PRO A 121 10.73 -41.24 15.61
N SER A 122 12.02 -41.39 16.01
CA SER A 122 12.41 -41.28 17.43
C SER A 122 12.20 -39.88 18.02
N LEU A 123 11.99 -38.86 17.17
CA LEU A 123 11.58 -37.52 17.60
C LEU A 123 10.24 -37.50 18.34
N GLU A 124 9.41 -38.53 18.20
CA GLU A 124 8.17 -38.69 18.98
C GLU A 124 8.41 -38.85 20.49
N PHE A 125 9.64 -39.12 20.92
CA PHE A 125 10.03 -39.18 22.32
C PHE A 125 10.93 -38.00 22.73
N ASP A 126 11.38 -37.20 21.76
CA ASP A 126 12.25 -36.06 22.01
C ASP A 126 11.44 -34.89 22.58
N MET A 127 11.80 -34.47 23.80
CA MET A 127 11.10 -33.39 24.50
C MET A 127 11.24 -32.02 23.83
N PHE A 128 12.33 -31.76 23.11
CA PHE A 128 12.48 -30.52 22.34
C PHE A 128 11.46 -30.48 21.22
N TYR A 129 11.43 -31.55 20.43
CA TYR A 129 10.58 -31.68 19.27
C TYR A 129 9.12 -31.57 19.69
N LYS A 130 8.72 -32.25 20.76
CA LYS A 130 7.38 -32.11 21.36
C LYS A 130 7.07 -30.67 21.71
N SER A 131 7.95 -29.98 22.44
CA SER A 131 7.71 -28.59 22.84
C SER A 131 7.55 -27.65 21.63
N VAL A 132 8.36 -27.82 20.58
CA VAL A 132 8.25 -27.00 19.36
C VAL A 132 6.97 -27.33 18.60
N LEU A 133 6.61 -28.61 18.52
CA LEU A 133 5.40 -29.09 17.86
C LEU A 133 4.13 -28.66 18.58
N GLU A 134 4.10 -28.73 19.91
CA GLU A 134 2.98 -28.25 20.72
C GLU A 134 2.75 -26.76 20.51
N GLU A 135 3.82 -25.97 20.51
CA GLU A 135 3.72 -24.53 20.25
C GLU A 135 3.25 -24.24 18.80
N ALA A 136 3.76 -24.98 17.82
CA ALA A 136 3.37 -24.83 16.42
C ALA A 136 1.97 -25.37 16.12
N THR A 137 1.45 -26.35 16.86
CA THR A 137 0.10 -26.90 16.70
C THR A 137 -0.92 -26.21 17.59
N GLY A 138 -0.50 -25.52 18.65
CA GLY A 138 -1.39 -24.95 19.67
C GLY A 138 -2.13 -26.02 20.48
N THR A 139 -1.69 -27.28 20.40
CA THR A 139 -2.24 -28.43 21.12
C THR A 139 -1.14 -29.07 21.96
N THR A 140 -1.49 -29.96 22.89
CA THR A 140 -0.52 -30.53 23.85
C THR A 140 -0.38 -32.04 23.71
N GLY A 141 0.81 -32.58 23.96
CA GLY A 141 1.05 -34.02 24.10
C GLY A 141 0.82 -34.82 22.82
N GLU A 142 0.07 -35.91 22.95
CA GLU A 142 -0.14 -36.89 21.88
C GLU A 142 -0.97 -36.33 20.71
N GLU A 143 -1.87 -35.37 20.97
CA GLU A 143 -2.67 -34.72 19.93
C GLU A 143 -1.76 -33.95 18.94
N ALA A 144 -0.77 -33.22 19.45
CA ALA A 144 0.20 -32.51 18.63
C ALA A 144 1.02 -33.48 17.77
N LEU A 145 1.43 -34.62 18.35
CA LEU A 145 2.13 -35.69 17.64
C LEU A 145 1.25 -36.35 16.57
N GLN A 146 -0.03 -36.60 16.86
CA GLN A 146 -0.97 -37.16 15.90
C GLN A 146 -1.13 -36.26 14.67
N MET A 147 -1.25 -34.94 14.87
CA MET A 147 -1.30 -33.97 13.77
C MET A 147 -0.03 -33.98 12.91
N ALA A 148 1.16 -34.17 13.52
CA ALA A 148 2.41 -34.29 12.77
C ALA A 148 2.54 -35.62 12.03
N ARG A 149 1.98 -36.71 12.57
CA ARG A 149 1.97 -38.05 11.95
C ARG A 149 1.01 -38.15 10.78
N ASN A 150 -0.09 -37.39 10.79
CA ASN A 150 -1.14 -37.47 9.78
C ASN A 150 -1.10 -36.24 8.83
N PRO A 151 -0.61 -36.39 7.58
CA PRO A 151 -0.52 -35.28 6.63
C PRO A 151 -1.86 -34.62 6.29
N GLU A 152 -2.98 -35.36 6.34
CA GLU A 152 -4.30 -34.82 6.04
C GLU A 152 -4.83 -33.95 7.19
N GLU A 153 -4.58 -34.33 8.45
CA GLU A 153 -4.87 -33.48 9.61
C GLU A 153 -4.01 -32.21 9.58
N LEU A 154 -2.72 -32.33 9.28
CA LEU A 154 -1.84 -31.17 9.12
C LEU A 154 -2.37 -30.20 8.05
N LYS A 155 -2.82 -30.75 6.92
CA LYS A 155 -3.38 -29.96 5.81
C LYS A 155 -4.68 -29.27 6.22
N SER A 156 -5.54 -29.94 6.99
CA SER A 156 -6.80 -29.34 7.46
C SER A 156 -6.57 -28.21 8.47
N VAL A 157 -5.60 -28.35 9.37
CA VAL A 157 -5.16 -27.28 10.30
C VAL A 157 -4.62 -26.08 9.53
N VAL A 158 -3.74 -26.32 8.54
CA VAL A 158 -3.19 -25.25 7.69
C VAL A 158 -4.27 -24.53 6.90
N VAL A 159 -5.25 -25.25 6.35
CA VAL A 159 -6.38 -24.65 5.63
C VAL A 159 -7.27 -23.84 6.57
N THR A 160 -7.56 -24.38 7.76
CA THR A 160 -8.38 -23.72 8.79
C THR A 160 -7.71 -22.45 9.30
N GLU A 161 -6.41 -22.49 9.59
CA GLU A 161 -5.65 -21.31 10.00
C GLU A 161 -5.60 -20.25 8.89
N LYS A 162 -5.38 -20.66 7.64
CA LYS A 162 -5.43 -19.72 6.49
C LYS A 162 -6.80 -19.08 6.37
N LYS A 163 -7.88 -19.86 6.54
CA LYS A 163 -9.26 -19.38 6.52
C LYS A 163 -9.51 -18.39 7.67
N LEU A 164 -9.15 -18.73 8.90
CA LEU A 164 -9.24 -17.85 10.08
C LEU A 164 -8.44 -16.56 9.89
N LYS A 165 -7.22 -16.64 9.37
CA LYS A 165 -6.38 -15.45 9.08
C LYS A 165 -7.02 -14.58 8.00
N HIS A 166 -7.62 -15.19 6.99
CA HIS A 166 -8.34 -14.48 5.94
C HIS A 166 -9.61 -13.82 6.48
N GLU A 167 -10.40 -14.53 7.30
CA GLU A 167 -11.60 -14.01 7.96
C GLU A 167 -11.24 -12.87 8.92
N LYS A 168 -10.18 -13.01 9.72
CA LYS A 168 -9.68 -11.94 10.61
C LYS A 168 -9.27 -10.70 9.82
N ARG A 169 -8.50 -10.86 8.72
CA ARG A 169 -8.16 -9.75 7.82
C ARG A 169 -9.40 -9.10 7.23
N GLN A 170 -10.39 -9.88 6.84
CA GLN A 170 -11.66 -9.36 6.31
C GLN A 170 -12.46 -8.62 7.39
N GLN A 171 -12.47 -9.10 8.63
CA GLN A 171 -13.11 -8.40 9.75
C GLN A 171 -12.42 -7.08 10.06
N GLU A 172 -11.09 -7.07 10.17
CA GLU A 172 -10.28 -5.85 10.37
C GLU A 172 -10.49 -4.84 9.21
N HIS A 173 -10.55 -5.35 7.97
CA HIS A 173 -10.87 -4.53 6.80
C HIS A 173 -12.27 -3.93 6.89
N MET A 174 -13.28 -4.74 7.22
CA MET A 174 -14.66 -4.27 7.37
C MET A 174 -14.82 -3.29 8.53
N GLU A 175 -14.09 -3.44 9.63
CA GLU A 175 -14.05 -2.46 10.71
C GLU A 175 -13.53 -1.12 10.21
N ASN A 176 -12.41 -1.13 9.47
CA ASN A 176 -11.86 0.08 8.85
C ASN A 176 -12.81 0.71 7.82
N VAL A 177 -13.50 -0.10 7.03
CA VAL A 177 -14.50 0.37 6.06
C VAL A 177 -15.68 1.03 6.76
N ASN A 178 -16.16 0.43 7.86
CA ASN A 178 -17.31 0.92 8.62
C ASN A 178 -17.01 2.21 9.41
N ARG A 179 -15.74 2.49 9.71
CA ARG A 179 -15.33 3.77 10.31
C ARG A 179 -15.52 4.97 9.36
N SER A 180 -15.55 4.75 8.05
CA SER A 180 -15.77 5.83 7.07
C SER A 180 -17.25 6.10 6.87
N THR A 181 -17.67 7.29 7.26
CA THR A 181 -19.05 7.76 7.13
C THR A 181 -19.20 8.72 5.95
N TRP A 182 -20.44 8.97 5.52
CA TRP A 182 -20.73 10.02 4.53
C TRP A 182 -20.28 11.40 5.00
N ALA A 183 -20.25 11.67 6.32
CA ALA A 183 -19.76 12.95 6.84
C ALA A 183 -18.26 13.14 6.54
N SER A 184 -17.43 12.12 6.78
CA SER A 184 -16.00 12.19 6.42
C SER A 184 -15.79 12.32 4.91
N ALA A 185 -16.57 11.58 4.11
CA ALA A 185 -16.49 11.66 2.65
C ALA A 185 -16.92 13.04 2.12
N ALA A 186 -17.99 13.62 2.67
CA ALA A 186 -18.50 14.93 2.26
C ALA A 186 -17.49 16.05 2.52
N MET A 187 -16.78 16.02 3.65
CA MET A 187 -15.73 17.00 3.93
C MET A 187 -14.63 16.96 2.88
N ASP A 188 -14.15 15.76 2.52
CA ASP A 188 -13.15 15.62 1.46
C ASP A 188 -13.66 16.06 0.09
N LEU A 189 -14.94 15.81 -0.22
CA LEU A 189 -15.56 16.29 -1.47
C LEU A 189 -15.68 17.81 -1.54
N VAL A 190 -15.96 18.47 -0.41
CA VAL A 190 -15.97 19.95 -0.33
C VAL A 190 -14.57 20.49 -0.61
N ILE A 191 -13.54 19.94 0.03
CA ILE A 191 -12.14 20.35 -0.21
C ILE A 191 -11.77 20.13 -1.68
N TYR A 192 -12.11 18.97 -2.25
CA TYR A 192 -11.88 18.65 -3.66
C TYR A 192 -12.51 19.70 -4.58
N THR A 193 -13.79 20.03 -4.33
CA THR A 193 -14.55 21.01 -5.12
C THR A 193 -13.94 22.40 -5.01
N LEU A 194 -13.50 22.81 -3.83
CA LEU A 194 -12.82 24.08 -3.61
C LEU A 194 -11.49 24.13 -4.38
N ILE A 195 -10.66 23.08 -4.30
CA ILE A 195 -9.39 23.00 -5.03
C ILE A 195 -9.62 23.17 -6.53
N LEU A 196 -10.59 22.43 -7.11
CA LEU A 196 -10.92 22.55 -8.53
C LEU A 196 -11.43 23.94 -8.90
N THR A 197 -12.29 24.52 -8.05
CA THR A 197 -12.85 25.86 -8.25
C THR A 197 -11.74 26.90 -8.28
N PHE A 198 -10.94 26.97 -7.22
CA PHE A 198 -9.85 27.94 -7.10
C PHE A 198 -8.80 27.77 -8.21
N ALA A 199 -8.40 26.53 -8.52
CA ALA A 199 -7.45 26.27 -9.59
C ALA A 199 -7.99 26.74 -10.94
N SER A 200 -9.28 26.52 -11.22
CA SER A 200 -9.91 26.95 -12.47
C SER A 200 -10.01 28.47 -12.56
N VAL A 201 -10.40 29.17 -11.49
CA VAL A 201 -10.41 30.64 -11.44
C VAL A 201 -9.02 31.19 -11.71
N LEU A 202 -8.01 30.70 -11.00
CA LEU A 202 -6.63 31.14 -11.17
C LEU A 202 -6.12 30.87 -12.59
N MET A 203 -6.45 29.70 -13.16
CA MET A 203 -6.04 29.35 -14.51
C MET A 203 -6.59 30.32 -15.55
N VAL A 204 -7.88 30.66 -15.50
CA VAL A 204 -8.50 31.63 -16.41
C VAL A 204 -7.82 33.00 -16.30
N LEU A 205 -7.67 33.52 -15.07
CA LEU A 205 -7.10 34.84 -14.85
C LEU A 205 -5.61 34.91 -15.25
N MET A 206 -4.82 33.89 -14.87
CA MET A 206 -3.40 33.84 -15.18
C MET A 206 -3.14 33.67 -16.65
N THR A 207 -3.88 32.80 -17.35
CA THR A 207 -3.70 32.62 -18.79
C THR A 207 -4.00 33.92 -19.55
N GLY A 208 -5.05 34.66 -19.19
CA GLY A 208 -5.35 35.96 -19.80
C GLY A 208 -4.22 36.97 -19.60
N GLN A 209 -3.74 37.14 -18.37
CA GLN A 209 -2.66 38.06 -18.07
C GLN A 209 -1.34 37.68 -18.75
N LEU A 210 -0.97 36.39 -18.72
CA LEU A 210 0.26 35.91 -19.34
C LEU A 210 0.22 36.08 -20.87
N ALA A 211 -0.93 35.83 -21.50
CA ALA A 211 -1.10 36.04 -22.92
C ALA A 211 -0.98 37.53 -23.30
N GLN A 212 -1.57 38.44 -22.52
CA GLN A 212 -1.41 39.87 -22.76
C GLN A 212 0.04 40.34 -22.59
N ASN A 213 0.70 39.91 -21.52
CA ASN A 213 2.12 40.23 -21.30
C ASN A 213 3.00 39.76 -22.47
N PHE A 214 2.70 38.58 -23.03
CA PHE A 214 3.39 38.06 -24.20
C PHE A 214 3.15 38.92 -25.46
N LEU A 215 1.89 39.32 -25.72
CA LEU A 215 1.56 40.19 -26.85
C LEU A 215 2.24 41.56 -26.75
N THR A 216 2.23 42.18 -25.57
CA THR A 216 2.96 43.43 -25.33
C THR A 216 4.46 43.27 -25.53
N GLY A 217 5.04 42.14 -25.11
CA GLY A 217 6.45 41.82 -25.36
C GLY A 217 6.76 41.67 -26.86
N GLN A 218 5.87 41.04 -27.62
CA GLN A 218 6.01 40.90 -29.07
C GLN A 218 5.89 42.23 -29.81
N GLU A 219 4.98 43.11 -29.40
CA GLU A 219 4.87 44.46 -29.96
C GLU A 219 6.17 45.26 -29.74
N ALA A 220 6.72 45.22 -28.53
CA ALA A 220 8.00 45.86 -28.22
C ALA A 220 9.15 45.28 -29.06
N ALA A 221 9.19 43.96 -29.27
CA ALA A 221 10.19 43.32 -30.11
C ALA A 221 10.09 43.75 -31.59
N TRP A 222 8.88 43.88 -32.13
CA TRP A 222 8.66 44.41 -33.47
C TRP A 222 9.07 45.88 -33.61
N ALA A 223 8.78 46.71 -32.60
CA ALA A 223 9.22 48.10 -32.56
C ALA A 223 10.75 48.21 -32.58
N ALA A 224 11.45 47.41 -31.78
CA ALA A 224 12.91 47.36 -31.76
C ALA A 224 13.50 46.93 -33.11
N TYR A 225 12.87 45.98 -33.81
CA TYR A 225 13.29 45.56 -35.16
C TYR A 225 13.11 46.69 -36.18
N ASN A 226 11.95 47.35 -36.18
CA ASN A 226 11.66 48.45 -37.10
C ASN A 226 12.59 49.67 -36.89
N ASN A 227 13.06 49.85 -35.65
CA ASN A 227 14.03 50.89 -35.31
C ASN A 227 15.49 50.50 -35.61
N GLY A 228 15.75 49.27 -36.04
CA GLY A 228 17.09 48.76 -36.33
C GLY A 228 17.91 48.38 -35.09
N GLU A 229 17.30 48.29 -33.91
CA GLU A 229 17.96 47.90 -32.65
C GLU A 229 18.27 46.40 -32.63
N VAL A 230 17.44 45.59 -33.29
CA VAL A 230 17.65 44.15 -33.47
C VAL A 230 17.70 43.79 -34.94
N LYS A 231 18.57 42.84 -35.30
CA LYS A 231 18.82 42.46 -36.71
C LYS A 231 17.79 41.49 -37.28
N ASN A 232 17.19 40.67 -36.42
CA ASN A 232 16.27 39.61 -36.83
C ASN A 232 14.85 40.03 -36.49
N ALA A 233 13.94 39.89 -37.45
CA ALA A 233 12.52 40.11 -37.22
C ALA A 233 11.99 39.05 -36.22
N PRO A 234 11.17 39.43 -35.24
CA PRO A 234 10.44 38.47 -34.42
C PRO A 234 9.54 37.57 -35.28
N GLU A 235 9.26 36.36 -34.81
CA GLU A 235 8.28 35.50 -35.50
C GLU A 235 6.88 36.12 -35.42
N PRO A 236 6.11 36.12 -36.53
CA PRO A 236 4.74 36.62 -36.51
C PRO A 236 3.87 35.75 -35.61
N VAL A 237 3.08 36.40 -34.75
CA VAL A 237 2.13 35.71 -33.87
C VAL A 237 0.92 35.28 -34.69
N ASP A 238 0.46 34.05 -34.49
CA ASP A 238 -0.76 33.53 -35.12
C ASP A 238 -1.97 34.44 -34.80
N PRO A 239 -2.70 34.96 -35.81
CA PRO A 239 -3.89 35.79 -35.60
C PRO A 239 -4.95 35.12 -34.72
N THR A 240 -5.06 33.78 -34.78
CA THR A 240 -5.99 33.04 -33.93
C THR A 240 -5.60 33.11 -32.46
N PHE A 241 -4.30 33.08 -32.14
CA PHE A 241 -3.81 33.25 -30.79
C PHE A 241 -4.12 34.65 -30.26
N ILE A 242 -3.92 35.70 -31.06
CA ILE A 242 -4.25 37.08 -30.68
C ILE A 242 -5.74 37.19 -30.32
N SER A 243 -6.62 36.67 -31.17
CA SER A 243 -8.07 36.68 -30.92
C SER A 243 -8.45 35.90 -29.64
N ARG A 244 -7.76 34.79 -29.33
CA ARG A 244 -8.00 34.01 -28.11
C ARG A 244 -7.45 34.70 -26.87
N ALA A 245 -6.26 35.29 -26.95
CA ALA A 245 -5.65 36.06 -25.87
C ALA A 245 -6.56 37.22 -25.46
N ASP A 246 -7.09 37.95 -26.45
CA ASP A 246 -8.05 39.03 -26.23
C ASP A 246 -9.33 38.52 -25.54
N GLN A 247 -9.93 37.45 -26.08
CA GLN A 247 -11.12 36.80 -25.49
C GLN A 247 -10.93 36.37 -24.03
N VAL A 248 -9.76 35.83 -23.67
CA VAL A 248 -9.51 35.36 -22.30
C VAL A 248 -9.17 36.54 -21.38
N SER A 249 -8.42 37.53 -21.87
CA SER A 249 -8.02 38.68 -21.08
C SER A 249 -9.17 39.64 -20.74
N THR A 250 -10.23 39.64 -21.55
CA THR A 250 -11.44 40.42 -21.32
C THR A 250 -12.39 39.75 -20.32
N LEU A 251 -12.10 38.52 -19.88
CA LEU A 251 -12.89 37.86 -18.85
C LEU A 251 -12.71 38.56 -17.51
N SER A 252 -13.80 39.17 -17.03
CA SER A 252 -13.84 39.80 -15.73
C SER A 252 -13.73 38.78 -14.59
N PHE A 253 -13.27 39.22 -13.42
CA PHE A 253 -13.19 38.39 -12.22
C PHE A 253 -14.51 37.68 -11.87
N PRO A 254 -15.70 38.32 -11.94
CA PRO A 254 -16.97 37.63 -11.76
C PRO A 254 -17.20 36.46 -12.73
N ILE A 255 -16.86 36.62 -14.01
CA ILE A 255 -17.01 35.55 -15.00
C ILE A 255 -16.04 34.40 -14.69
N ALA A 256 -14.81 34.71 -14.29
CA ALA A 256 -13.85 33.70 -13.86
C ALA A 256 -14.35 32.87 -12.66
N ILE A 257 -15.01 33.51 -11.67
CA ILE A 257 -15.66 32.81 -10.55
C ILE A 257 -16.74 31.85 -11.05
N VAL A 258 -17.62 32.30 -11.94
CA VAL A 258 -18.69 31.44 -12.49
C VAL A 258 -18.11 30.25 -13.25
N ALA A 259 -17.08 30.46 -14.06
CA ALA A 259 -16.36 29.40 -14.76
C ALA A 259 -15.71 28.42 -13.76
N GLY A 260 -15.07 28.94 -12.71
CA GLY A 260 -14.46 28.15 -11.66
C GLY A 260 -15.47 27.29 -10.89
N LEU A 261 -16.60 27.86 -10.49
CA LEU A 261 -17.68 27.13 -9.80
C LEU A 261 -18.27 26.04 -10.70
N SER A 262 -18.49 26.36 -11.98
CA SER A 262 -18.99 25.40 -12.97
C SER A 262 -18.03 24.23 -13.13
N SER A 263 -16.73 24.50 -13.21
CA SER A 263 -15.67 23.48 -13.27
C SER A 263 -15.61 22.64 -12.00
N GLY A 264 -15.67 23.27 -10.82
CA GLY A 264 -15.65 22.58 -9.53
C GLY A 264 -16.85 21.65 -9.35
N ILE A 265 -18.06 22.15 -9.61
CA ILE A 265 -19.30 21.36 -9.50
C ILE A 265 -19.33 20.26 -10.57
N GLY A 266 -18.98 20.58 -11.82
CA GLY A 266 -18.91 19.58 -12.90
C GLY A 266 -17.91 18.48 -12.59
N GLY A 267 -16.73 18.84 -12.07
CA GLY A 267 -15.72 17.88 -11.60
C GLY A 267 -16.21 17.01 -10.45
N LEU A 268 -16.90 17.59 -9.47
CA LEU A 268 -17.52 16.84 -8.36
C LEU A 268 -18.54 15.81 -8.87
N ILE A 269 -19.47 16.24 -9.73
CA ILE A 269 -20.49 15.35 -10.30
C ILE A 269 -19.83 14.22 -11.10
N SER A 270 -18.87 14.56 -11.95
CA SER A 270 -18.10 13.59 -12.73
C SER A 270 -17.39 12.56 -11.85
N LEU A 271 -16.71 13.02 -10.78
CA LEU A 271 -16.06 12.15 -9.82
C LEU A 271 -17.06 11.21 -9.13
N LEU A 272 -18.20 11.72 -8.66
CA LEU A 272 -19.21 10.91 -7.97
C LEU A 272 -19.82 9.84 -8.88
N ILE A 273 -20.14 10.20 -10.13
CA ILE A 273 -20.63 9.23 -11.13
C ILE A 273 -19.56 8.17 -11.38
N ASN A 274 -18.31 8.58 -11.62
CA ASN A 274 -17.20 7.65 -11.85
C ASN A 274 -17.04 6.66 -10.68
N LEU A 275 -17.06 7.16 -9.45
CA LEU A 275 -16.89 6.34 -8.24
C LEU A 275 -18.10 5.44 -7.97
N LEU A 276 -19.31 5.88 -8.29
CA LEU A 276 -20.51 5.05 -8.21
C LEU A 276 -20.38 3.83 -9.12
N PHE A 277 -20.04 4.03 -10.40
CA PHE A 277 -19.90 2.92 -11.34
C PHE A 277 -18.66 2.05 -11.06
N THR A 278 -17.58 2.66 -10.57
CA THR A 278 -16.42 1.92 -10.05
C THR A 278 -16.81 1.03 -8.86
N HIS A 279 -17.61 1.54 -7.92
CA HIS A 279 -18.13 0.77 -6.79
C HIS A 279 -19.02 -0.39 -7.23
N LEU A 280 -19.96 -0.12 -8.14
CA LEU A 280 -20.85 -1.14 -8.69
C LEU A 280 -20.03 -2.25 -9.36
N ALA A 281 -19.06 -1.91 -10.21
CA ALA A 281 -18.18 -2.88 -10.84
C ALA A 281 -17.33 -3.67 -9.83
N ALA A 282 -16.70 -2.99 -8.87
CA ALA A 282 -15.88 -3.61 -7.82
C ALA A 282 -16.68 -4.62 -6.99
N ARG A 283 -17.92 -4.27 -6.61
CA ARG A 283 -18.77 -5.13 -5.77
C ARG A 283 -19.43 -6.27 -6.56
N THR A 284 -19.97 -5.99 -7.74
CA THR A 284 -20.76 -6.98 -8.51
C THR A 284 -19.90 -7.90 -9.37
N LEU A 285 -18.88 -7.38 -10.04
CA LEU A 285 -18.06 -8.15 -10.99
C LEU A 285 -16.86 -8.81 -10.31
N PHE A 286 -16.27 -8.15 -9.31
CA PHE A 286 -14.99 -8.57 -8.73
C PHE A 286 -15.07 -9.12 -7.30
N GLY A 287 -16.26 -9.07 -6.67
CA GLY A 287 -16.52 -9.57 -5.32
C GLY A 287 -15.86 -8.74 -4.22
N GLY A 288 -15.53 -7.49 -4.50
CA GLY A 288 -14.88 -6.59 -3.55
C GLY A 288 -15.77 -6.25 -2.36
N ARG A 289 -15.15 -6.07 -1.19
CA ARG A 289 -15.86 -5.75 0.06
C ARG A 289 -15.48 -4.34 0.54
N ALA A 290 -16.29 -3.36 0.16
CA ALA A 290 -16.20 -2.01 0.68
C ALA A 290 -17.56 -1.31 0.59
N THR A 291 -17.69 -0.16 1.24
CA THR A 291 -18.84 0.73 1.12
C THR A 291 -18.50 1.89 0.17
N LEU A 292 -19.52 2.45 -0.50
CA LEU A 292 -19.34 3.63 -1.36
C LEU A 292 -18.74 4.84 -0.59
N PRO A 293 -19.18 5.18 0.63
CA PRO A 293 -18.57 6.27 1.41
C PRO A 293 -17.09 6.07 1.66
N HIS A 294 -16.66 4.84 1.96
CA HIS A 294 -15.26 4.52 2.17
C HIS A 294 -14.43 4.73 0.91
N LEU A 295 -14.95 4.30 -0.26
CA LEU A 295 -14.31 4.57 -1.55
C LEU A 295 -14.19 6.08 -1.82
N VAL A 296 -15.29 6.81 -1.65
CA VAL A 296 -15.32 8.27 -1.88
C VAL A 296 -14.32 8.98 -0.98
N TYR A 297 -14.31 8.68 0.32
CA TYR A 297 -13.33 9.21 1.28
C TYR A 297 -11.90 8.93 0.83
N LYS A 298 -11.57 7.66 0.52
CA LYS A 298 -10.19 7.27 0.14
C LYS A 298 -9.71 7.94 -1.14
N VAL A 299 -10.58 8.11 -2.13
CA VAL A 299 -10.23 8.73 -3.42
C VAL A 299 -10.20 10.25 -3.32
N ALA A 300 -11.20 10.88 -2.69
CA ALA A 300 -11.24 12.33 -2.53
C ALA A 300 -10.08 12.82 -1.66
N SER A 301 -9.79 12.15 -0.53
CA SER A 301 -8.61 12.43 0.30
C SER A 301 -7.29 12.29 -0.48
N PHE A 302 -7.19 11.28 -1.36
CA PHE A 302 -6.03 11.12 -2.23
C PHE A 302 -5.89 12.30 -3.21
N TYR A 303 -6.97 12.74 -3.85
CA TYR A 303 -6.95 13.90 -4.73
C TYR A 303 -6.63 15.19 -3.98
N ASN A 304 -7.20 15.40 -2.79
CA ASN A 304 -6.94 16.59 -1.97
C ASN A 304 -5.45 16.77 -1.66
N GLY A 305 -4.73 15.68 -1.42
CA GLY A 305 -3.28 15.72 -1.19
C GLY A 305 -2.41 15.84 -2.45
N ARG A 306 -2.96 15.67 -3.66
CA ARG A 306 -2.18 15.56 -4.90
C ARG A 306 -2.51 16.59 -5.96
N LEU A 307 -3.77 17.02 -6.05
CA LEU A 307 -4.20 18.04 -7.00
C LEU A 307 -3.51 19.39 -6.81
N PRO A 308 -3.26 19.90 -5.57
CA PRO A 308 -2.52 21.15 -5.41
C PRO A 308 -1.11 21.08 -6.01
N ILE A 309 -0.43 19.92 -5.89
CA ILE A 309 0.89 19.71 -6.49
C ILE A 309 0.79 19.69 -8.01
N LEU A 310 -0.18 18.96 -8.56
CA LEU A 310 -0.43 18.91 -10.01
C LEU A 310 -0.70 20.31 -10.56
N TYR A 311 -1.60 21.07 -9.96
CA TYR A 311 -1.91 22.43 -10.38
C TYR A 311 -0.70 23.36 -10.23
N GLY A 312 0.09 23.22 -9.17
CA GLY A 312 1.36 23.93 -9.03
C GLY A 312 2.31 23.68 -10.22
N LEU A 313 2.46 22.42 -10.64
CA LEU A 313 3.25 22.06 -11.83
C LEU A 313 2.68 22.66 -13.12
N VAL A 314 1.35 22.66 -13.27
CA VAL A 314 0.66 23.28 -14.41
C VAL A 314 0.90 24.79 -14.43
N PHE A 315 0.75 25.49 -13.30
CA PHE A 315 0.98 26.94 -13.21
C PHE A 315 2.43 27.31 -13.49
N VAL A 316 3.40 26.59 -12.94
CA VAL A 316 4.83 26.82 -13.22
C VAL A 316 5.12 26.61 -14.70
N THR A 317 4.63 25.52 -15.28
CA THR A 317 4.79 25.23 -16.71
C THR A 317 4.18 26.32 -17.58
N LEU A 318 2.99 26.81 -17.21
CA LEU A 318 2.30 27.89 -17.91
C LEU A 318 3.10 29.20 -17.85
N ILE A 319 3.54 29.63 -16.66
CA ILE A 319 4.35 30.85 -16.50
C ILE A 319 5.65 30.75 -17.32
N LEU A 320 6.38 29.65 -17.21
CA LEU A 320 7.63 29.46 -17.95
C LEU A 320 7.42 29.42 -19.47
N THR A 321 6.31 28.82 -19.92
CA THR A 321 5.93 28.81 -21.33
C THR A 321 5.78 30.23 -21.86
N PHE A 322 5.03 31.10 -21.17
CA PHE A 322 4.85 32.48 -21.62
C PHE A 322 6.10 33.35 -21.45
N ALA A 323 6.83 33.17 -20.35
CA ALA A 323 8.02 33.97 -20.04
C ALA A 323 9.18 33.72 -21.01
N LEU A 324 9.27 32.53 -21.60
CA LEU A 324 10.41 32.09 -22.41
C LEU A 324 10.04 31.82 -23.88
N GLY A 325 8.85 32.24 -24.31
CA GLY A 325 8.41 32.12 -25.71
C GLY A 325 7.99 30.70 -26.14
N GLY A 326 7.72 29.81 -25.18
CA GLY A 326 7.18 28.47 -25.42
C GLY A 326 8.18 27.44 -25.93
N GLY A 327 7.75 26.59 -26.88
CA GLY A 327 8.58 25.57 -27.52
C GLY A 327 8.99 24.42 -26.59
N ILE A 328 10.31 24.20 -26.45
CA ILE A 328 10.85 23.05 -25.71
C ILE A 328 10.46 23.05 -24.23
N ILE A 329 10.28 24.22 -23.63
CA ILE A 329 9.89 24.36 -22.23
C ILE A 329 8.47 23.86 -22.01
N SER A 330 7.56 24.19 -22.91
CA SER A 330 6.18 23.69 -22.88
C SER A 330 6.15 22.18 -23.08
N ALA A 331 7.00 21.65 -23.96
CA ALA A 331 7.12 20.20 -24.17
C ALA A 331 7.66 19.48 -22.91
N ILE A 332 8.72 20.00 -22.29
CA ILE A 332 9.28 19.46 -21.05
C ILE A 332 8.26 19.53 -19.92
N GLY A 333 7.62 20.68 -19.72
CA GLY A 333 6.61 20.84 -18.67
C GLY A 333 5.42 19.90 -18.89
N SER A 334 4.93 19.76 -20.13
CA SER A 334 3.88 18.81 -20.48
C SER A 334 4.31 17.36 -20.22
N LEU A 335 5.57 17.00 -20.51
CA LEU A 335 6.11 15.68 -20.20
C LEU A 335 6.13 15.42 -18.70
N VAL A 336 6.61 16.39 -17.90
CA VAL A 336 6.63 16.29 -16.43
C VAL A 336 5.23 16.12 -15.87
N ILE A 337 4.28 16.94 -16.33
CA ILE A 337 2.87 16.85 -15.95
C ILE A 337 2.28 15.50 -16.35
N GLY A 338 2.57 15.01 -17.56
CA GLY A 338 2.12 13.72 -18.06
C GLY A 338 2.64 12.54 -17.23
N VAL A 339 3.94 12.53 -16.91
CA VAL A 339 4.55 11.52 -16.04
C VAL A 339 3.94 11.57 -14.64
N TYR A 340 3.79 12.76 -14.05
CA TYR A 340 3.17 12.91 -12.75
C TYR A 340 1.71 12.42 -12.73
N SER A 341 0.94 12.75 -13.76
CA SER A 341 -0.45 12.31 -13.94
C SER A 341 -0.55 10.79 -14.06
N LEU A 342 0.37 10.16 -14.79
CA LEU A 342 0.44 8.71 -14.90
C LEU A 342 0.77 8.05 -13.56
N LEU A 343 1.69 8.62 -12.78
CA LEU A 343 2.00 8.15 -11.42
C LEU A 343 0.78 8.27 -10.49
N LEU A 344 0.02 9.37 -10.58
CA LEU A 344 -1.21 9.54 -9.82
C LEU A 344 -2.26 8.50 -10.22
N PHE A 345 -2.39 8.20 -11.51
CA PHE A 345 -3.31 7.19 -12.02
C PHE A 345 -2.99 5.80 -11.45
N PHE A 346 -1.73 5.35 -11.49
CA PHE A 346 -1.36 4.05 -10.91
C PHE A 346 -1.56 3.99 -9.39
N LYS A 347 -1.27 5.09 -8.68
CA LYS A 347 -1.53 5.16 -7.22
C LYS A 347 -3.01 5.12 -6.90
N LEU A 348 -3.85 5.78 -7.70
CA LEU A 348 -5.30 5.73 -7.57
C LEU A 348 -5.83 4.31 -7.76
N ILE A 349 -5.35 3.60 -8.79
CA ILE A 349 -5.71 2.20 -9.04
C ILE A 349 -5.36 1.31 -7.83
N GLY A 350 -4.13 1.43 -7.31
CA GLY A 350 -3.70 0.69 -6.13
C GLY A 350 -4.58 0.99 -4.91
N ARG A 351 -4.93 2.26 -4.72
CA ARG A 351 -5.82 2.71 -3.64
C ARG A 351 -7.23 2.13 -3.75
N ILE A 352 -7.79 2.04 -4.95
CA ILE A 352 -9.08 1.38 -5.19
C ILE A 352 -8.95 -0.12 -4.88
N GLY A 353 -7.86 -0.76 -5.30
CA GLY A 353 -7.58 -2.16 -4.95
C GLY A 353 -7.59 -2.42 -3.45
N GLU A 354 -6.78 -1.66 -2.70
CA GLU A 354 -6.72 -1.71 -1.23
C GLU A 354 -8.09 -1.49 -0.58
N THR A 355 -8.89 -0.56 -1.12
CA THR A 355 -10.22 -0.22 -0.58
C THR A 355 -11.17 -1.42 -0.59
N TYR A 356 -11.07 -2.31 -1.59
CA TYR A 356 -11.96 -3.46 -1.75
C TYR A 356 -11.34 -4.81 -1.35
N ASP A 357 -10.15 -4.79 -0.75
CA ASP A 357 -9.35 -5.98 -0.40
C ASP A 357 -9.08 -6.88 -1.63
N PHE A 358 -8.74 -6.26 -2.77
CA PHE A 358 -8.28 -6.98 -3.95
C PHE A 358 -7.05 -6.34 -4.61
N GLY A 359 -6.38 -7.10 -5.48
CA GLY A 359 -5.16 -6.62 -6.14
C GLY A 359 -5.39 -5.46 -7.12
N THR A 360 -4.32 -4.70 -7.38
CA THR A 360 -4.26 -3.54 -8.30
C THR A 360 -4.90 -3.79 -9.67
N GLY A 361 -4.77 -5.00 -10.22
CA GLY A 361 -5.37 -5.36 -11.52
C GLY A 361 -6.90 -5.25 -11.54
N LYS A 362 -7.58 -5.76 -10.49
CA LYS A 362 -9.03 -5.62 -10.34
C LYS A 362 -9.44 -4.16 -10.08
N GLY A 363 -8.59 -3.40 -9.38
CA GLY A 363 -8.75 -1.95 -9.21
C GLY A 363 -8.80 -1.22 -10.54
N CYS A 364 -7.88 -1.55 -11.46
CA CYS A 364 -7.80 -0.94 -12.78
C CYS A 364 -9.07 -1.21 -13.59
N LEU A 365 -9.48 -2.49 -13.65
CA LEU A 365 -10.68 -2.89 -14.38
C LEU A 365 -11.94 -2.22 -13.81
N SER A 366 -12.07 -2.11 -12.48
CA SER A 366 -13.21 -1.41 -11.88
C SER A 366 -13.25 0.08 -12.22
N LEU A 367 -12.09 0.75 -12.22
CA LEU A 367 -11.98 2.17 -12.59
C LEU A 367 -12.26 2.40 -14.09
N LEU A 368 -11.84 1.47 -14.96
CA LEU A 368 -12.11 1.56 -16.39
C LEU A 368 -13.61 1.52 -16.70
N VAL A 369 -14.38 0.68 -15.98
CA VAL A 369 -15.85 0.64 -16.13
C VAL A 369 -16.46 2.00 -15.77
N GLY A 370 -16.07 2.58 -14.62
CA GLY A 370 -16.54 3.90 -14.23
C GLY A 370 -16.16 4.99 -15.25
N SER A 371 -14.92 4.95 -15.72
CA SER A 371 -14.38 5.94 -16.66
C SER A 371 -15.07 5.86 -18.02
N LEU A 372 -15.38 4.65 -18.50
CA LEU A 372 -16.13 4.44 -19.73
C LEU A 372 -17.53 5.05 -19.65
N VAL A 373 -18.25 4.83 -18.54
CA VAL A 373 -19.59 5.38 -18.33
C VAL A 373 -19.55 6.91 -18.29
N VAL A 374 -18.61 7.50 -17.56
CA VAL A 374 -18.43 8.96 -17.55
C VAL A 374 -18.06 9.49 -18.93
N GLY A 375 -17.22 8.78 -19.69
CA GLY A 375 -16.88 9.13 -21.07
C GLY A 375 -18.10 9.15 -21.99
N VAL A 376 -18.98 8.16 -21.89
CA VAL A 376 -20.24 8.11 -22.66
C VAL A 376 -21.17 9.25 -22.26
N ILE A 377 -21.39 9.47 -20.96
CA ILE A 377 -22.22 10.58 -20.46
C ILE A 377 -21.67 11.93 -20.93
N GLY A 378 -20.35 12.13 -20.80
CA GLY A 378 -19.66 13.34 -21.26
C GLY A 378 -19.79 13.55 -22.76
N GLY A 379 -19.67 12.48 -23.56
CA GLY A 379 -19.87 12.53 -25.01
C GLY A 379 -21.30 12.92 -25.39
N VAL A 380 -22.30 12.38 -24.70
CA VAL A 380 -23.72 12.75 -24.93
C VAL A 380 -23.98 14.20 -24.53
N ILE A 381 -23.48 14.65 -23.38
CA ILE A 381 -23.60 16.05 -22.96
C ILE A 381 -22.92 16.96 -23.98
N LEU A 382 -21.72 16.63 -24.45
CA LEU A 382 -21.02 17.40 -25.47
C LEU A 382 -21.87 17.49 -26.76
N LEU A 383 -22.42 16.37 -27.25
CA LEU A 383 -23.27 16.39 -28.46
C LEU A 383 -24.54 17.21 -28.29
N LEU A 384 -25.18 17.18 -27.12
CA LEU A 384 -26.42 17.91 -26.86
C LEU A 384 -26.21 19.41 -26.68
N PHE A 385 -25.07 19.82 -26.09
CA PHE A 385 -24.86 21.20 -25.65
C PHE A 385 -23.81 21.98 -26.45
N ASN A 386 -22.99 21.33 -27.30
CA ASN A 386 -21.97 22.04 -28.08
C ASN A 386 -22.56 23.09 -29.03
N GLU A 387 -23.59 22.73 -29.80
CA GLU A 387 -24.25 23.66 -30.74
C GLU A 387 -24.99 24.81 -30.03
N PRO A 388 -25.84 24.56 -29.00
CA PRO A 388 -26.48 25.64 -28.25
C PRO A 388 -25.51 26.62 -27.60
N ILE A 389 -24.41 26.12 -27.01
CA ILE A 389 -23.40 26.99 -26.37
C ILE A 389 -22.67 27.83 -27.43
N SER A 390 -22.31 27.23 -28.56
CA SER A 390 -21.70 27.95 -29.69
C SER A 390 -22.62 29.07 -30.20
N ALA A 391 -23.90 28.75 -30.40
CA ALA A 391 -24.90 29.74 -30.82
C ALA A 391 -25.08 30.87 -29.80
N LEU A 392 -25.11 30.56 -28.50
CA LEU A 392 -25.20 31.58 -27.45
C LEU A 392 -23.99 32.53 -27.46
N ILE A 393 -22.77 31.99 -27.60
CA ILE A 393 -21.55 32.80 -27.68
C ILE A 393 -21.57 33.71 -28.92
N GLN A 394 -22.01 33.19 -30.07
CA GLN A 394 -22.15 33.99 -31.29
C GLN A 394 -23.18 35.11 -31.11
N SER A 395 -24.29 34.84 -30.43
CA SER A 395 -25.33 35.85 -30.18
C SER A 395 -24.85 37.00 -29.29
N GLN A 396 -24.00 36.74 -28.30
CA GLN A 396 -23.45 37.80 -27.44
C GLN A 396 -22.48 38.70 -28.20
N ARG A 397 -21.68 38.14 -29.13
CA ARG A 397 -20.78 38.92 -30.00
C ARG A 397 -21.54 39.83 -30.96
N ALA A 398 -22.77 39.49 -31.33
CA ALA A 398 -23.58 40.34 -32.20
C ALA A 398 -24.19 41.54 -31.46
N LEU A 399 -24.20 41.53 -30.12
CA LEU A 399 -24.77 42.58 -29.27
C LEU A 399 -23.72 43.53 -28.69
N SER A 400 -22.45 43.14 -28.71
CA SER A 400 -21.28 43.96 -28.35
C SER A 400 -20.72 44.65 -29.58
#